data_AF-A0A7G9Y5X1-F1
#
_entry.id   AF-A0A7G9Y5X1-F1
#
_cell.length_a   1.000
_cell.length_b   1.000
_cell.length_c   1.000
_cell.angle_alpha   90.00
_cell.angle_beta   90.00
_cell.angle_gamma   90.00
#
_symmetry.space_group_name_H-M   'P 1'
#
loop_
_entity.id
_entity.type
_entity.pdbx_description
1 polymer ?
#
loop_
_entity_poly.entity_id
_entity_poly.type
_entity_poly.pdbx_seq_one_letter_code
_entity_poly.pdbx_strand_id
1 'polypeptide(L)'
;MYAGQYQPDATRALTDASVPEFLAVVGKVSVYTTEDGRVMTSIRPETISAVDALVRDRWVLETSRQTLDRIKELEEGSCENLSMIEENYSTDLEQYRQMVASALESMQ
;
A
#
# COMPACT_ATOMS: atom_id res chain seq x y z
N MET A 1 -19.03 15.91 -23.79
CA MET A 1 -17.61 16.23 -23.99
C MET A 1 -17.01 16.66 -22.66
N TYR A 2 -16.03 15.90 -22.18
CA TYR A 2 -14.90 16.25 -21.29
C TYR A 2 -14.35 14.91 -20.79
N ALA A 3 -13.73 14.16 -21.69
CA ALA A 3 -12.91 13.02 -21.30
C ALA A 3 -11.62 13.63 -20.73
N GLY A 4 -11.45 13.53 -19.41
CA GLY A 4 -10.29 14.05 -18.69
C GLY A 4 -9.02 13.61 -19.39
N GLN A 5 -8.15 14.57 -19.70
CA GLN A 5 -6.83 14.29 -20.22
C GLN A 5 -6.15 13.29 -19.28
N TYR A 6 -5.82 12.12 -19.83
CA TYR A 6 -5.05 11.08 -19.18
C TYR A 6 -3.79 11.73 -18.60
N GLN A 7 -3.62 11.69 -17.26
CA GLN A 7 -2.52 12.34 -16.53
C GLN A 7 -1.17 12.11 -17.24
N PRO A 8 -0.64 13.08 -18.00
CA PRO A 8 0.53 12.87 -18.84
C PRO A 8 1.81 12.63 -18.02
N ASP A 9 1.83 13.08 -16.77
CA ASP A 9 3.03 13.08 -15.93
C ASP A 9 3.38 11.69 -15.37
N ALA A 10 2.38 10.89 -14.96
CA ALA A 10 2.63 9.56 -14.39
C ALA A 10 3.15 8.57 -15.45
N THR A 11 2.55 8.56 -16.64
CA THR A 11 2.98 7.71 -17.77
C THR A 11 4.39 8.08 -18.23
N ARG A 12 4.72 9.38 -18.22
CA ARG A 12 6.05 9.86 -18.58
C ARG A 12 7.11 9.43 -17.56
N ALA A 13 6.83 9.55 -16.27
CA ALA A 13 7.74 9.10 -15.22
C ALA A 13 8.10 7.60 -15.35
N LEU A 14 7.15 6.75 -15.74
CA LEU A 14 7.43 5.32 -16.01
C LEU A 14 8.27 5.11 -17.26
N THR A 15 8.08 5.93 -18.29
CA THR A 15 8.82 5.83 -19.56
C THR A 15 10.27 6.29 -19.39
N ASP A 16 10.47 7.30 -18.55
CA ASP A 16 11.79 7.91 -18.32
C ASP A 16 12.60 7.19 -17.23
N ALA A 17 12.01 6.24 -16.49
CA ALA A 17 12.65 5.51 -15.40
C ALA A 17 13.80 4.60 -15.90
N SER A 18 14.91 4.63 -15.17
CA SER A 18 16.13 3.88 -15.47
C SER A 18 16.21 2.60 -14.63
N VAL A 19 16.03 1.42 -15.25
CA VAL A 19 15.99 0.16 -14.50
C VAL A 19 17.40 -0.29 -14.07
N PRO A 20 17.65 -0.67 -12.80
CA PRO A 20 16.72 -0.71 -11.66
C PRO A 20 16.60 0.64 -10.92
N GLU A 21 15.37 1.04 -10.59
CA GLU A 21 15.06 2.29 -9.87
C GLU A 21 13.81 2.12 -8.98
N PHE A 22 13.78 2.79 -7.82
CA PHE A 22 12.61 2.80 -6.96
C PHE A 22 11.65 3.91 -7.39
N LEU A 23 10.36 3.57 -7.45
CA LEU A 23 9.30 4.52 -7.78
C LEU A 23 8.29 4.57 -6.63
N ALA A 24 8.01 5.78 -6.14
CA ALA A 24 6.85 6.03 -5.31
C ALA A 24 5.61 6.20 -6.20
N VAL A 25 4.57 5.42 -5.93
CA VAL A 25 3.32 5.44 -6.69
C VAL A 25 2.16 5.76 -5.75
N VAL A 26 1.40 6.80 -6.09
CA VAL A 26 0.12 7.12 -5.45
C VAL A 26 -0.98 6.95 -6.48
N GLY A 27 -2.03 6.23 -6.12
CA GLY A 27 -3.12 5.97 -7.06
C GLY A 27 -4.24 5.14 -6.48
N LYS A 28 -5.23 4.87 -7.33
CA LYS A 28 -6.41 4.08 -6.96
C LYS A 28 -6.17 2.61 -7.22
N VAL A 29 -6.29 1.81 -6.17
CA VAL A 29 -6.20 0.35 -6.26
C VAL A 29 -7.52 -0.20 -6.80
N SER A 30 -7.45 -1.21 -7.65
CA SER A 30 -8.60 -1.98 -8.12
C SER A 30 -8.25 -3.45 -8.06
N VAL A 31 -9.09 -4.21 -7.35
CA VAL A 31 -8.97 -5.66 -7.20
C VAL A 31 -10.14 -6.28 -7.93
N TYR A 32 -9.84 -7.17 -8.88
CA TYR A 32 -10.82 -7.89 -9.67
C TYR A 32 -10.52 -9.38 -9.65
N THR A 33 -11.54 -10.20 -9.41
CA THR A 33 -11.43 -11.66 -9.48
C THR A 33 -12.01 -12.10 -10.81
N THR A 34 -11.18 -12.76 -11.62
CA THR A 34 -11.58 -13.33 -12.90
C THR A 34 -12.55 -14.51 -12.71
N GLU A 35 -13.27 -14.89 -13.76
CA GLU A 35 -14.20 -16.03 -13.73
C GLU A 35 -13.51 -17.36 -13.37
N ASP A 36 -12.22 -17.50 -13.70
CA ASP A 36 -11.37 -18.65 -13.34
C ASP A 36 -10.71 -18.53 -11.94
N GLY A 37 -11.13 -17.54 -11.13
CA GLY A 37 -10.73 -17.40 -9.74
C GLY A 37 -9.39 -16.71 -9.49
N ARG A 38 -8.72 -16.18 -10.52
CA ARG A 38 -7.48 -15.43 -10.34
C ARG A 38 -7.79 -14.02 -9.85
N VAL A 39 -7.13 -13.61 -8.77
CA VAL A 39 -7.22 -12.26 -8.24
C VAL A 39 -6.18 -11.38 -8.96
N MET A 40 -6.66 -10.41 -9.72
CA MET A 40 -5.85 -9.39 -10.37
C MET A 40 -5.92 -8.09 -9.57
N THR A 41 -4.76 -7.60 -9.14
CA THR A 41 -4.63 -6.29 -8.51
C THR A 41 -3.99 -5.32 -9.49
N SER A 42 -4.61 -4.17 -9.67
CA SER A 42 -4.12 -3.09 -10.52
C SER A 42 -4.13 -1.78 -9.75
N ILE A 43 -3.24 -0.87 -10.12
CA ILE A 43 -3.21 0.49 -9.59
C ILE A 43 -3.36 1.43 -10.77
N ARG A 44 -4.34 2.34 -10.69
CA ARG A 44 -4.41 3.51 -11.57
C ARG A 44 -3.53 4.60 -10.93
N PRO A 45 -2.31 4.83 -11.46
CA PRO A 45 -1.44 5.84 -10.89
C PRO A 45 -2.03 7.23 -11.11
N GLU A 46 -2.01 8.02 -10.05
CA GLU A 46 -2.32 9.45 -10.07
C GLU A 46 -1.02 10.27 -10.01
N THR A 47 0.02 9.75 -9.34
CA THR A 47 1.36 10.33 -9.28
C THR A 47 2.40 9.23 -9.21
N ILE A 48 3.51 9.43 -9.94
CA ILE A 48 4.68 8.55 -9.92
C ILE A 48 5.93 9.43 -9.78
N SER A 49 6.85 9.06 -8.92
CA SER A 49 8.10 9.78 -8.72
C SER A 49 9.25 8.81 -8.44
N ALA A 50 10.40 9.06 -9.06
CA ALA A 50 11.63 8.37 -8.73
C ALA A 50 12.05 8.73 -7.30
N VAL A 51 12.44 7.71 -6.54
CA VAL A 51 12.89 7.85 -5.15
C VAL A 51 14.17 7.02 -4.94
N ASP A 52 14.93 7.39 -3.92
CA ASP A 52 16.10 6.61 -3.51
C ASP A 52 15.72 5.53 -2.48
N ALA A 53 16.70 4.68 -2.17
CA ALA A 53 16.57 3.62 -1.18
C ALA A 53 16.18 4.16 0.21
N LEU A 54 16.69 5.34 0.59
CA LEU A 54 16.43 5.94 1.90
C LEU A 54 14.96 6.39 2.04
N VAL A 55 14.39 6.97 0.98
CA VAL A 55 12.98 7.36 0.94
C VAL A 55 12.08 6.13 0.99
N ARG A 56 12.39 5.08 0.23
CA ARG A 56 11.71 3.78 0.31
C ARG A 56 11.75 3.23 1.75
N ASP A 57 12.92 3.18 2.38
CA ASP A 57 13.07 2.62 3.74
C ASP A 57 12.29 3.42 4.78
N ARG A 58 12.27 4.74 4.63
CA ARG A 58 11.48 5.60 5.49
C ARG A 58 9.97 5.30 5.38
N TRP A 59 9.47 5.07 4.17
CA TRP A 59 8.07 4.69 3.96
C TRP A 59 7.75 3.32 4.55
N VAL A 60 8.66 2.35 4.39
CA VAL A 60 8.52 1.01 5.01
C VAL A 60 8.47 1.13 6.53
N LEU A 61 9.44 1.83 7.13
CA LEU A 61 9.50 2.02 8.58
C LEU A 61 8.27 2.75 9.13
N GLU A 62 7.83 3.82 8.47
CA GLU A 62 6.65 4.57 8.88
C GLU A 62 5.38 3.73 8.81
N THR A 63 5.20 2.99 7.71
CA THR A 63 4.03 2.11 7.53
C THR A 63 4.03 0.99 8.56
N SER A 64 5.19 0.38 8.81
CA SER A 64 5.37 -0.64 9.85
C SER A 64 4.99 -0.11 11.23
N ARG A 65 5.48 1.07 11.60
CA ARG A 65 5.13 1.71 12.87
C ARG A 65 3.63 1.96 12.98
N GLN A 66 3.04 2.62 12.00
CA GLN A 66 1.60 2.92 12.02
C GLN A 66 0.74 1.65 12.06
N THR A 67 1.19 0.55 11.44
CA THR A 67 0.48 -0.73 11.49
C THR A 67 0.52 -1.33 12.89
N LEU A 68 1.69 -1.33 13.55
CA LEU A 68 1.83 -1.80 14.92
C LEU A 68 1.04 -0.93 15.91
N ASP A 69 1.01 0.39 15.71
CA ASP A 69 0.21 1.30 16.52
C ASP A 69 -1.29 0.96 16.42
N ARG A 70 -1.81 0.70 15.21
CA ARG A 70 -3.21 0.25 15.01
C ARG A 70 -3.51 -1.10 15.66
N ILE A 71 -2.58 -2.06 15.55
CA ILE A 71 -2.71 -3.36 16.23
C ILE A 71 -2.81 -3.15 17.74
N LYS A 72 -1.96 -2.29 18.31
CA LYS A 72 -1.98 -1.97 19.73
C LYS A 72 -3.29 -1.31 20.14
N GLU A 73 -3.79 -0.34 19.38
CA GLU A 73 -5.09 0.31 19.65
C GLU A 73 -6.26 -0.68 19.63
N LEU A 74 -6.21 -1.69 18.74
CA LEU A 74 -7.20 -2.77 18.70
C LEU A 74 -7.12 -3.66 19.94
N GLU A 75 -5.92 -4.05 20.36
CA GLU A 75 -5.71 -4.89 21.55
C GLU A 75 -6.08 -4.17 22.86
N GLU A 76 -5.82 -2.87 22.93
CA GLU A 76 -6.17 -2.03 24.09
C GLU A 76 -7.66 -1.64 24.12
N GLY A 77 -8.42 -1.94 23.06
CA GLY A 77 -9.82 -1.58 22.96
C GLY A 77 -10.06 -0.07 22.83
N SER A 78 -9.04 0.69 22.44
CA SER A 78 -9.06 2.15 22.42
C SER A 78 -9.53 2.74 21.09
N CYS A 79 -9.79 1.90 20.08
CA CYS A 79 -10.26 2.37 18.79
C CYS A 79 -11.76 2.72 18.84
N GLU A 80 -12.12 3.87 18.27
CA GLU A 80 -13.49 4.40 18.31
C GLU A 80 -14.52 3.47 17.69
N ASN A 81 -14.11 2.70 16.67
CA ASN A 81 -15.00 1.86 15.85
C ASN A 81 -14.80 0.35 16.11
N LEU A 82 -14.34 -0.05 17.30
CA LEU A 82 -14.03 -1.46 17.61
C LEU A 82 -15.17 -2.42 17.26
N SER A 83 -16.41 -2.09 17.61
CA SER A 83 -17.59 -2.91 17.31
C SER A 83 -17.78 -3.13 15.81
N MET A 84 -17.63 -2.07 15.00
CA MET A 84 -17.73 -2.19 13.55
C MET A 84 -16.60 -3.07 12.98
N ILE A 85 -15.42 -3.02 13.59
CA ILE A 85 -14.27 -3.81 13.13
C ILE A 85 -14.53 -5.30 13.37
N GLU A 86 -14.95 -5.68 14.57
CA GLU A 86 -15.24 -7.07 14.94
C GLU A 86 -16.38 -7.66 14.11
N GLU A 87 -17.41 -6.85 13.79
CA GLU A 87 -18.57 -7.29 13.00
C GLU A 87 -18.24 -7.49 11.52
N ASN A 88 -17.38 -6.63 10.94
CA ASN A 88 -17.18 -6.58 9.48
C ASN A 88 -15.87 -7.22 9.03
N TYR A 89 -14.91 -7.44 9.94
CA TYR A 89 -13.57 -7.91 9.57
C TYR A 89 -13.12 -9.08 10.44
N SER A 90 -12.85 -10.22 9.80
CA SER A 90 -12.11 -11.33 10.41
C SER A 90 -10.61 -11.01 10.43
N THR A 91 -10.20 -10.14 11.34
CA THR A 91 -8.83 -9.62 11.39
C THR A 91 -7.91 -10.57 12.15
N ASP A 92 -6.96 -11.20 11.46
CA ASP A 92 -5.85 -11.91 12.10
C ASP A 92 -4.68 -10.94 12.34
N LEU A 93 -4.54 -10.47 13.59
CA LEU A 93 -3.48 -9.52 13.96
C LEU A 93 -2.08 -10.12 13.79
N GLU A 94 -1.93 -11.44 13.91
CA GLU A 94 -0.63 -12.08 13.79
C GLU A 94 -0.12 -12.06 12.35
N GLN A 95 -1.03 -12.20 11.38
CA GLN A 95 -0.70 -12.04 9.97
C GLN A 95 -0.08 -10.65 9.69
N TYR A 96 -0.66 -9.58 10.24
CA TYR A 96 -0.13 -8.24 10.06
C TYR A 96 1.23 -8.04 10.74
N ARG A 97 1.47 -8.66 11.90
CA ARG A 97 2.80 -8.64 12.55
C ARG A 97 3.85 -9.32 11.67
N GLN A 98 3.53 -10.46 11.07
CA GLN A 98 4.43 -11.16 10.15
C GLN A 98 4.71 -10.33 8.89
N MET A 99 3.71 -9.64 8.35
CA MET A 99 3.90 -8.72 7.22
C MET A 99 4.83 -7.57 7.57
N VAL A 100 4.68 -6.98 8.76
CA VAL A 100 5.56 -5.92 9.26
C VAL A 100 6.99 -6.44 9.43
N ALA A 101 7.18 -7.62 10.03
CA ALA A 101 8.50 -8.24 10.16
C ALA A 101 9.17 -8.45 8.80
N SER A 102 8.44 -9.06 7.85
CA SER A 102 8.93 -9.31 6.48
C SER A 102 9.31 -8.01 5.75
N ALA A 103 8.51 -6.95 5.92
CA ALA A 103 8.79 -5.65 5.34
C ALA A 103 10.06 -5.02 5.92
N LEU A 104 10.26 -5.12 7.24
CA LEU A 104 11.46 -4.59 7.89
C LEU A 104 12.73 -5.37 7.53
N GLU A 105 12.63 -6.70 7.39
CA GLU A 105 13.73 -7.54 6.90
C GLU A 105 14.15 -7.18 5.47
N SER A 106 13.21 -6.76 4.62
CA SER A 106 13.50 -6.38 3.23
C SER A 106 14.36 -5.11 3.07
N MET A 107 14.58 -4.36 4.15
CA MET A 107 15.45 -3.17 4.16
C MET A 107 16.93 -3.52 4.42
N GLN A 108 17.25 -4.77 4.79
CA GLN A 108 18.61 -5.25 5.05
C GLN A 108 19.32 -5.70 3.77
#